data_AF-A0A3D1Q7Y2-F1
#
_entry.id   AF-A0A3D1Q7Y2-F1
#
_cell.length_a   1.000
_cell.length_b   1.000
_cell.length_c   1.000
_cell.angle_alpha   90.00
_cell.angle_beta   90.00
_cell.angle_gamma   90.00
#
_symmetry.space_group_name_H-M   'P 1'
#
loop_
_entity.id
_entity.type
_entity.pdbx_description
1 polymer ?
#
loop_
_entity_poly.entity_id
_entity_poly.type
_entity_poly.pdbx_seq_one_letter_code
_entity_poly.pdbx_strand_id
1 'polypeptide(L)'
;MRETGDINNRHQSLLRSRQLSDDAQPYQQFLSQLPDEKTIQAGIARRRLQIQAVIGGTDQDWSNWKWQLKHRIRDSRILGQILGLTQLEMRRIDRVSQVYRWAISPYYLSLVDEDYENSPIYRQAVPDLRELLPGGSLDPMNEALTSPAPCVTRRYPDRLIINVTNQCAMYCRH
;
A
#
# COMPACT_ATOMS: atom_id res chain seq x y z
N MET A 1 -10.67 9.11 42.76
CA MET A 1 -11.14 8.02 43.65
C MET A 1 -10.52 6.73 43.13
N ARG A 2 -9.41 6.28 43.74
CA ARG A 2 -8.79 4.98 43.40
C ARG A 2 -9.51 3.97 44.29
N GLU A 3 -10.41 3.21 43.71
CA GLU A 3 -11.18 2.23 44.47
C GLU A 3 -10.28 1.06 44.88
N THR A 4 -10.28 0.87 46.19
CA THR A 4 -9.66 -0.19 46.95
C THR A 4 -10.25 -1.54 46.58
N GLY A 5 -9.38 -2.47 46.16
CA GLY A 5 -9.60 -3.91 46.30
C GLY A 5 -10.61 -4.53 45.35
N ASP A 6 -10.21 -4.76 44.10
CA ASP A 6 -10.96 -5.68 43.23
C ASP A 6 -10.01 -6.74 42.65
N ILE A 7 -10.08 -7.94 43.22
CA ILE A 7 -9.40 -9.15 42.72
C ILE A 7 -9.81 -9.43 41.26
N ASN A 8 -10.93 -8.85 40.80
CA ASN A 8 -11.43 -8.92 39.43
C ASN A 8 -10.59 -8.09 38.44
N ASN A 9 -10.14 -6.88 38.78
CA ASN A 9 -9.44 -6.01 37.80
C ASN A 9 -8.08 -6.58 37.35
N ARG A 10 -7.31 -7.15 38.28
CA ARG A 10 -6.05 -7.84 37.93
C ARG A 10 -6.32 -9.11 37.12
N HIS A 11 -7.35 -9.87 37.49
CA HIS A 11 -7.74 -11.07 36.75
C HIS A 11 -8.18 -10.76 35.31
N GLN A 12 -9.05 -9.76 35.12
CA GLN A 12 -9.47 -9.29 33.80
C GLN A 12 -8.30 -8.78 32.97
N SER A 13 -7.38 -8.03 33.59
CA SER A 13 -6.16 -7.57 32.92
C SER A 13 -5.29 -8.75 32.45
N LEU A 14 -5.12 -9.79 33.28
CA LEU A 14 -4.37 -11.00 32.91
C LEU A 14 -5.05 -11.80 31.79
N LEU A 15 -6.38 -11.91 31.81
CA LEU A 15 -7.15 -12.56 30.74
C LEU A 15 -7.00 -11.79 29.42
N ARG A 16 -7.16 -10.45 29.47
CA ARG A 16 -7.00 -9.60 28.30
C ARG A 16 -5.57 -9.65 27.73
N SER A 17 -4.57 -9.67 28.59
CA SER A 17 -3.16 -9.82 28.18
C SER A 17 -2.90 -11.15 27.48
N ARG A 18 -3.46 -12.25 27.99
CA ARG A 18 -3.41 -13.56 27.31
C ARG A 18 -4.09 -13.53 25.95
N GLN A 19 -5.32 -13.02 25.88
CA GLN A 19 -6.03 -12.89 24.61
C GLN A 19 -5.22 -12.08 23.58
N LEU A 20 -4.66 -10.94 23.98
CA LEU A 20 -3.84 -10.11 23.08
C LEU A 20 -2.56 -10.83 22.63
N SER A 21 -1.99 -11.67 23.49
CA SER A 21 -0.82 -12.49 23.14
C SER A 21 -1.20 -13.59 22.15
N ASP A 22 -2.35 -14.24 22.35
CA ASP A 22 -2.89 -15.26 21.46
C ASP A 22 -3.26 -14.66 20.09
N ASP A 23 -3.90 -13.48 20.07
CA ASP A 23 -4.24 -12.73 18.86
C ASP A 23 -2.98 -12.36 18.04
N ALA A 24 -1.85 -12.12 18.72
CA ALA A 24 -0.57 -11.80 18.08
C ALA A 24 0.24 -13.04 17.64
N GLN A 25 -0.11 -14.24 18.11
CA GLN A 25 0.66 -15.45 17.88
C GLN A 25 0.83 -15.80 16.39
N PRO A 26 -0.23 -15.71 15.53
CA PRO A 26 -0.06 -15.99 14.10
C PRO A 26 0.95 -15.05 13.43
N TYR A 27 0.95 -13.77 13.82
CA TYR A 27 1.92 -12.80 13.31
C TYR A 27 3.35 -13.16 13.75
N GLN A 28 3.55 -13.53 15.01
CA GLN A 28 4.86 -13.95 15.51
C GLN A 28 5.37 -15.22 14.81
N GLN A 29 4.49 -16.18 14.53
CA GLN A 29 4.81 -17.39 13.77
C GLN A 29 5.12 -17.11 12.30
N PHE A 30 4.52 -16.06 11.73
CA PHE A 30 4.83 -15.61 10.38
C PHE A 30 6.20 -14.91 10.30
N LEU A 31 6.59 -14.16 11.34
CA LEU A 31 7.89 -13.47 11.37
C LEU A 31 9.08 -14.42 11.19
N SER A 32 8.99 -15.66 11.69
CA SER A 32 10.05 -16.65 11.50
C SER A 32 10.12 -17.23 10.08
N GLN A 33 9.10 -17.00 9.26
CA GLN A 33 9.03 -17.42 7.86
C GLN A 33 9.50 -16.32 6.90
N LEU A 34 9.71 -15.10 7.39
CA LEU A 34 10.17 -14.00 6.55
C LEU A 34 11.58 -14.28 6.01
N PRO A 35 11.84 -13.97 4.73
CA PRO A 35 13.17 -14.07 4.16
C PRO A 35 14.13 -13.14 4.91
N ASP A 36 15.40 -13.55 4.97
CA ASP A 36 16.44 -12.72 5.56
C ASP A 36 16.71 -11.47 4.69
N GLU A 37 17.31 -10.46 5.31
CA GLU A 37 17.60 -9.19 4.67
C GLU A 37 18.39 -9.33 3.36
N LYS A 38 19.37 -10.25 3.29
CA LYS A 38 20.18 -10.40 2.08
C LYS A 38 19.35 -10.95 0.93
N THR A 39 18.46 -11.90 1.22
CA THR A 39 17.51 -12.43 0.24
C THR A 39 16.59 -11.34 -0.29
N ILE A 40 16.04 -10.50 0.58
CA ILE A 40 15.19 -9.36 0.21
C ILE A 40 15.97 -8.38 -0.69
N GLN A 41 17.16 -7.95 -0.27
CA GLN A 41 17.98 -7.00 -1.03
C GLN A 41 18.38 -7.54 -2.41
N ALA A 42 18.67 -8.85 -2.49
CA ALA A 42 18.97 -9.49 -3.76
C ALA A 42 17.75 -9.48 -4.71
N GLY A 43 16.54 -9.73 -4.19
CA GLY A 43 15.30 -9.62 -4.96
C GLY A 43 15.05 -8.19 -5.46
N ILE A 44 15.19 -7.20 -4.58
CA ILE A 44 15.04 -5.78 -4.94
C ILE A 44 16.04 -5.38 -6.02
N ALA A 45 17.30 -5.79 -5.90
CA ALA A 45 18.33 -5.50 -6.90
C ALA A 45 18.02 -6.13 -8.27
N ARG A 46 17.54 -7.38 -8.30
CA ARG A 46 17.10 -8.04 -9.55
C ARG A 46 15.93 -7.30 -10.19
N ARG A 47 14.90 -6.96 -9.41
CA ARG A 47 13.75 -6.23 -9.93
C ARG A 47 14.12 -4.83 -10.41
N ARG A 48 15.02 -4.13 -9.72
CA ARG A 48 15.57 -2.85 -10.17
C ARG A 48 16.21 -2.96 -11.56
N LEU A 49 17.04 -3.98 -11.79
CA LEU A 49 17.66 -4.21 -13.11
C LEU A 49 16.61 -4.48 -14.19
N GLN A 50 15.59 -5.29 -13.90
CA GLN A 50 14.46 -5.53 -14.83
C GLN A 50 13.74 -4.22 -15.17
N ILE A 51 13.47 -3.38 -14.18
CA ILE A 51 12.84 -2.08 -14.39
C ILE A 51 13.71 -1.19 -15.27
N GLN A 52 15.00 -1.04 -14.95
CA GLN A 52 15.93 -0.23 -15.74
C GLN A 52 16.09 -0.75 -17.18
N ALA A 53 16.00 -2.06 -17.40
CA ALA A 53 16.01 -2.63 -18.74
C ALA A 53 14.79 -2.23 -19.59
N VAL A 54 13.61 -2.05 -18.94
CA VAL A 54 12.35 -1.72 -19.62
C VAL A 54 12.16 -0.21 -19.81
N ILE A 55 12.43 0.59 -18.78
CA ILE A 55 12.16 2.04 -18.79
C ILE A 55 13.41 2.92 -18.83
N GLY A 56 14.60 2.32 -18.84
CA GLY A 56 15.89 3.01 -18.75
C GLY A 56 16.21 3.52 -17.34
N GLY A 57 17.20 4.40 -17.26
CA GLY A 57 17.62 5.08 -16.04
C GLY A 57 18.95 4.59 -15.48
N THR A 58 19.81 5.54 -15.12
CA THR A 58 21.10 5.30 -14.48
C THR A 58 20.96 5.09 -12.96
N ASP A 59 22.06 4.78 -12.27
CA ASP A 59 22.08 4.74 -10.80
C ASP A 59 21.79 6.11 -10.17
N GLN A 60 22.22 7.17 -10.83
CA GLN A 60 21.94 8.54 -10.41
C GLN A 60 20.45 8.87 -10.58
N ASP A 61 19.84 8.41 -11.66
CA ASP A 61 18.39 8.54 -11.88
C ASP A 61 17.59 7.78 -10.83
N TRP A 62 18.01 6.56 -10.49
CA TRP A 62 17.33 5.76 -9.47
C TRP A 62 17.27 6.48 -8.12
N SER A 63 18.36 7.15 -7.76
CA SER A 63 18.48 7.94 -6.53
C SER A 63 17.75 9.30 -6.60
N ASN A 64 17.23 9.68 -7.77
CA ASN A 64 16.53 10.94 -7.98
C ASN A 64 15.01 10.77 -7.87
N TRP A 65 14.40 11.28 -6.81
CA TRP A 65 12.95 11.20 -6.59
C TRP A 65 12.12 11.84 -7.71
N LYS A 66 12.64 12.87 -8.40
CA LYS A 66 11.95 13.48 -9.54
C LYS A 66 11.88 12.53 -10.72
N TRP A 67 12.95 11.76 -10.96
CA TRP A 67 12.98 10.72 -11.98
C TRP A 67 11.98 9.62 -11.63
N GLN A 68 11.93 9.18 -10.37
CA GLN A 68 10.96 8.20 -9.86
C GLN A 68 9.51 8.64 -10.11
N LEU A 69 9.18 9.91 -9.85
CA LEU A 69 7.84 10.44 -10.10
C LEU A 69 7.50 10.60 -11.58
N LYS A 70 8.50 10.95 -12.41
CA LYS A 70 8.34 11.09 -13.87
C LYS A 70 8.11 9.73 -14.53
N HIS A 71 8.79 8.68 -14.06
CA HIS A 71 8.74 7.33 -14.63
C HIS A 71 7.84 6.36 -13.86
N ARG A 72 6.79 6.86 -13.20
CA ARG A 72 5.78 5.99 -12.60
C ARG A 72 5.15 5.11 -13.68
N ILE A 73 5.10 3.81 -13.41
CA ILE A 73 4.46 2.81 -14.24
C ILE A 73 2.94 2.99 -14.14
N ARG A 74 2.29 3.17 -15.30
CA ARG A 74 0.85 3.39 -15.46
C ARG A 74 0.24 2.58 -16.61
N ASP A 75 1.05 1.72 -17.23
CA ASP A 75 0.70 0.92 -18.39
C ASP A 75 0.86 -0.55 -17.99
N SER A 76 -0.21 -1.32 -18.15
CA SER A 76 -0.24 -2.75 -17.80
C SER A 76 0.76 -3.55 -18.65
N ARG A 77 1.07 -3.10 -19.87
CA ARG A 77 2.05 -3.74 -20.76
C ARG A 77 3.47 -3.55 -20.26
N ILE A 78 3.81 -2.34 -19.81
CA ILE A 78 5.12 -2.06 -19.18
C ILE A 78 5.25 -2.88 -17.90
N LEU A 79 4.20 -2.91 -17.07
CA LEU A 79 4.18 -3.73 -15.86
C LEU A 79 4.33 -5.23 -16.20
N GLY A 80 3.65 -5.69 -17.25
CA GLY A 80 3.71 -7.06 -17.74
C GLY A 80 5.10 -7.45 -18.25
N GLN A 81 5.83 -6.54 -18.90
CA GLN A 81 7.22 -6.77 -19.29
C GLN A 81 8.16 -6.93 -18.08
N ILE A 82 7.87 -6.25 -16.97
CA ILE A 82 8.70 -6.27 -15.76
C ILE A 82 8.38 -7.49 -14.89
N LEU A 83 7.09 -7.81 -14.69
CA LEU A 83 6.64 -8.87 -13.79
C LEU A 83 6.34 -10.21 -14.48
N GLY A 84 6.23 -10.22 -15.81
CA GLY A 84 5.82 -11.41 -16.56
C GLY A 84 4.30 -11.66 -16.53
N LEU A 85 3.49 -10.59 -16.48
CA LEU A 85 2.03 -10.72 -16.42
C LEU A 85 1.46 -11.34 -17.70
N THR A 86 0.45 -12.19 -17.54
CA THR A 86 -0.35 -12.74 -18.63
C THR A 86 -1.23 -11.68 -19.28
N GLN A 87 -1.69 -11.96 -20.51
CA GLN A 87 -2.66 -11.10 -21.20
C GLN A 87 -3.99 -10.98 -20.45
N LEU A 88 -4.37 -11.97 -19.64
CA LEU A 88 -5.58 -11.90 -18.85
C LEU A 88 -5.40 -10.89 -17.70
N GLU A 89 -4.28 -10.94 -16.99
CA GLU A 89 -3.97 -10.03 -15.89
C GLU A 89 -3.85 -8.58 -16.36
N MET A 90 -3.15 -8.34 -17.47
CA MET A 90 -3.06 -6.99 -18.05
C MET A 90 -4.45 -6.43 -18.39
N ARG A 91 -5.33 -7.25 -18.99
CA ARG A 91 -6.72 -6.85 -19.28
C ARG A 91 -7.54 -6.57 -18.02
N ARG A 92 -7.30 -7.30 -16.92
CA ARG A 92 -7.95 -7.04 -15.63
C ARG A 92 -7.53 -5.68 -15.09
N ILE A 93 -6.22 -5.39 -15.11
CA ILE A 93 -5.67 -4.10 -14.70
C ILE A 93 -6.25 -2.97 -15.55
N ASP A 94 -6.26 -3.12 -16.87
CA ASP A 94 -6.78 -2.11 -17.79
C ASP A 94 -8.26 -1.80 -17.54
N ARG A 95 -9.07 -2.82 -17.22
CA ARG A 95 -10.49 -2.65 -16.90
C ARG A 95 -10.70 -1.78 -15.67
N VAL A 96 -9.93 -2.00 -14.61
CA VAL A 96 -10.02 -1.18 -13.38
C VAL A 96 -9.49 0.22 -13.62
N SER A 97 -8.45 0.34 -14.46
CA SER A 97 -7.79 1.61 -14.82
C SER A 97 -8.70 2.60 -15.54
N GLN A 98 -9.79 2.12 -16.15
CA GLN A 98 -10.83 2.98 -16.76
C GLN A 98 -11.65 3.76 -15.72
N VAL A 99 -11.69 3.27 -14.47
CA VAL A 99 -12.46 3.87 -13.37
C VAL A 99 -11.53 4.54 -12.37
N TYR A 100 -10.48 3.84 -11.93
CA TYR A 100 -9.57 4.32 -10.90
C TYR A 100 -8.17 4.55 -11.45
N ARG A 101 -7.63 5.74 -11.17
CA ARG A 101 -6.25 6.06 -11.53
C ARG A 101 -5.29 5.13 -10.78
N TRP A 102 -4.25 4.68 -11.49
CA TRP A 102 -3.13 3.97 -10.89
C TRP A 102 -1.78 4.49 -11.38
N ALA A 103 -0.77 4.25 -10.55
CA ALA A 103 0.62 4.59 -10.79
C ALA A 103 1.48 3.91 -9.72
N ILE A 104 2.63 3.37 -10.11
CA ILE A 104 3.60 2.78 -9.19
C ILE A 104 4.97 3.38 -9.50
N SER A 105 5.67 3.92 -8.50
CA SER A 105 7.04 4.39 -8.74
C SER A 105 7.99 3.21 -9.03
N PRO A 106 9.05 3.41 -9.83
CA PRO A 106 10.05 2.37 -10.07
C PRO A 106 10.59 1.76 -8.77
N TYR A 107 10.90 2.60 -7.78
CA TYR A 107 11.33 2.14 -6.46
C TYR A 107 10.28 1.24 -5.79
N TYR A 108 9.01 1.65 -5.73
CA TYR A 108 7.99 0.85 -5.05
C TYR A 108 7.72 -0.48 -5.76
N LEU A 109 7.79 -0.49 -7.10
CA LEU A 109 7.72 -1.72 -7.90
C LEU A 109 8.91 -2.65 -7.65
N SER A 110 10.08 -2.11 -7.31
CA SER A 110 11.26 -2.93 -6.95
C SER A 110 11.08 -3.74 -5.67
N LEU A 111 10.14 -3.36 -4.82
CA LEU A 111 9.81 -4.05 -3.57
C LEU A 111 8.79 -5.19 -3.76
N VAL A 112 8.20 -5.33 -4.95
CA VAL A 112 7.29 -6.44 -5.24
C VAL A 112 8.10 -7.73 -5.33
N ASP A 113 7.65 -8.77 -4.65
CA ASP A 113 8.34 -10.05 -4.61
C ASP A 113 8.43 -10.73 -5.99
N GLU A 114 9.29 -11.74 -6.12
CA GLU A 114 9.38 -12.54 -7.36
C GLU A 114 8.11 -13.34 -7.60
N ASP A 115 7.57 -13.94 -6.54
CA ASP A 115 6.21 -14.45 -6.49
C ASP A 115 5.24 -13.27 -6.28
N TYR A 116 5.03 -12.52 -7.36
CA TYR A 116 4.22 -11.30 -7.33
C TYR A 116 2.75 -11.59 -6.97
N GLU A 117 2.23 -12.78 -7.24
CA GLU A 117 0.85 -13.17 -6.95
C GLU A 117 0.57 -13.15 -5.44
N ASN A 118 1.54 -13.63 -4.66
CA ASN A 118 1.46 -13.63 -3.19
C ASN A 118 2.07 -12.38 -2.55
N SER A 119 2.63 -11.46 -3.34
CA SER A 119 3.30 -10.28 -2.81
C SER A 119 2.32 -9.29 -2.15
N PRO A 120 2.50 -8.96 -0.86
CA PRO A 120 1.67 -7.95 -0.20
C PRO A 120 1.88 -6.54 -0.77
N ILE A 121 3.05 -6.26 -1.35
CA ILE A 121 3.34 -4.98 -2.02
C ILE A 121 2.60 -4.90 -3.35
N TYR A 122 2.55 -5.99 -4.12
CA TYR A 122 1.79 -6.05 -5.37
C TYR A 122 0.32 -5.73 -5.11
N ARG A 123 -0.29 -6.37 -4.11
CA ARG A 123 -1.70 -6.16 -3.73
C ARG A 123 -2.02 -4.71 -3.34
N GLN A 124 -1.06 -3.97 -2.78
CA GLN A 124 -1.26 -2.57 -2.42
C GLN A 124 -1.08 -1.61 -3.60
N ALA A 125 -0.42 -2.04 -4.67
CA ALA A 125 0.01 -1.18 -5.77
C ALA A 125 -0.76 -1.41 -7.07
N VAL A 126 -1.09 -2.66 -7.39
CA VAL A 126 -1.64 -3.08 -8.69
C VAL A 126 -3.16 -3.23 -8.64
N PRO A 127 -3.90 -2.69 -9.63
CA PRO A 127 -5.36 -2.80 -9.66
C PRO A 127 -5.92 -4.22 -9.66
N ASP A 128 -7.04 -4.40 -8.96
CA ASP A 128 -7.77 -5.65 -8.83
C ASP A 128 -9.25 -5.48 -9.20
N LEU A 129 -9.84 -6.49 -9.85
CA LEU A 129 -11.25 -6.46 -10.26
C LEU A 129 -12.23 -6.27 -9.09
N ARG A 130 -11.83 -6.65 -7.87
CA ARG A 130 -12.63 -6.44 -6.65
C ARG A 130 -12.90 -4.97 -6.37
N GLU A 131 -12.06 -4.05 -6.83
CA GLU A 131 -12.28 -2.59 -6.73
C GLU A 131 -13.55 -2.14 -7.47
N LEU A 132 -14.01 -2.91 -8.47
CA LEU A 132 -15.22 -2.60 -9.25
C LEU A 132 -16.50 -3.15 -8.63
N LEU A 133 -16.41 -3.88 -7.51
CA LEU A 133 -17.59 -4.35 -6.81
C LEU A 133 -18.37 -3.14 -6.28
N PRO A 134 -19.69 -3.06 -6.54
CA PRO A 134 -20.50 -1.95 -6.06
C PRO A 134 -20.57 -1.96 -4.54
N GLY A 135 -20.40 -0.79 -3.92
CA GLY A 135 -20.48 -0.63 -2.47
C GLY A 135 -19.80 0.64 -1.99
N GLY A 136 -19.92 0.90 -0.69
CA GLY A 136 -19.30 2.04 -0.04
C GLY A 136 -20.02 3.37 -0.22
N SER A 137 -19.38 4.45 0.23
CA SER A 137 -19.79 5.84 0.07
C SER A 137 -18.62 6.62 -0.51
N LEU A 138 -18.90 7.62 -1.36
CA LEU A 138 -17.85 8.52 -1.87
C LEU A 138 -17.26 9.41 -0.78
N ASP A 139 -18.04 9.68 0.27
CA ASP A 139 -17.61 10.44 1.43
C ASP A 139 -18.03 9.69 2.71
N PRO A 140 -17.39 8.55 3.02
CA PRO A 140 -17.75 7.73 4.18
C PRO A 140 -17.48 8.46 5.50
N MET A 141 -16.63 9.49 5.43
CA MET A 141 -16.18 10.29 6.55
C MET A 141 -16.95 11.62 6.70
N ASN A 142 -17.88 11.90 5.79
CA ASN A 142 -18.70 13.11 5.72
C ASN A 142 -17.87 14.41 5.81
N GLU A 143 -16.74 14.43 5.11
CA GLU A 143 -15.80 15.55 5.09
C GLU A 143 -16.41 16.80 4.45
N ALA A 144 -17.27 16.62 3.44
CA ALA A 144 -17.91 17.72 2.74
C ALA A 144 -18.80 18.57 3.67
N LEU A 145 -19.49 17.93 4.64
CA LEU A 145 -20.38 18.63 5.59
C LEU A 145 -19.66 19.70 6.40
N THR A 146 -18.37 19.50 6.70
CA THR A 146 -17.57 20.38 7.57
C THR A 146 -16.44 21.08 6.80
N SER A 147 -16.59 21.23 5.48
CA SER A 147 -15.63 21.91 4.63
C SER A 147 -15.94 23.42 4.54
N PRO A 148 -15.13 24.31 5.15
CA PRO A 148 -15.37 25.75 5.09
C PRO A 148 -14.96 26.38 3.75
N ALA A 149 -14.12 25.69 2.97
CA ALA A 149 -13.60 26.13 1.68
C ALA A 149 -13.06 24.92 0.89
N PRO A 150 -12.94 25.00 -0.45
CA PRO A 150 -12.35 23.94 -1.25
C PRO A 150 -10.98 23.49 -0.71
N CYS A 151 -10.73 22.18 -0.71
CA CYS A 151 -9.52 21.53 -0.18
C CYS A 151 -9.26 21.72 1.33
N VAL A 152 -10.20 22.27 2.10
CA VAL A 152 -10.10 22.38 3.56
C VAL A 152 -11.17 21.52 4.21
N THR A 153 -10.77 20.61 5.10
CA THR A 153 -11.68 19.82 5.94
C THR A 153 -11.48 20.21 7.40
N ARG A 154 -12.54 20.69 8.07
CA ARG A 154 -12.49 21.04 9.51
C ARG A 154 -13.44 20.17 10.32
N ARG A 155 -13.07 18.88 10.45
CA ARG A 155 -13.83 17.91 11.24
C ARG A 155 -13.87 18.25 12.74
N TYR A 156 -12.79 18.84 13.26
CA TYR A 156 -12.65 19.17 14.68
C TYR A 156 -12.48 20.69 14.86
N PRO A 157 -12.91 21.28 16.00
CA PRO A 157 -12.85 22.72 16.20
C PRO A 157 -11.44 23.32 16.21
N ASP A 158 -10.43 22.55 16.63
CA ASP A 158 -9.07 22.98 16.95
C ASP A 158 -8.02 22.59 15.90
N ARG A 159 -8.41 21.90 14.84
CA ARG A 159 -7.50 21.44 13.76
C ARG A 159 -8.22 21.28 12.44
N LEU A 160 -7.45 21.39 11.36
CA LEU A 160 -7.96 21.24 10.00
C LEU A 160 -6.97 20.44 9.13
N ILE A 161 -7.48 19.91 8.03
CA ILE A 161 -6.71 19.26 6.97
C ILE A 161 -6.71 20.20 5.76
N ILE A 162 -5.54 20.39 5.15
CA ILE A 162 -5.39 21.12 3.88
C ILE A 162 -4.89 20.14 2.81
N ASN A 163 -5.70 19.90 1.79
CA ASN A 163 -5.36 19.05 0.66
C ASN A 163 -4.58 19.85 -0.39
N VAL A 164 -3.25 19.89 -0.24
CA VAL A 164 -2.34 20.67 -1.10
C VAL A 164 -2.13 20.03 -2.47
N THR A 165 -2.26 18.71 -2.57
CA THR A 165 -2.05 17.96 -3.81
C THR A 165 -2.91 16.70 -3.84
N ASN A 166 -3.34 16.31 -5.04
CA ASN A 166 -3.96 15.01 -5.31
C ASN A 166 -2.98 14.04 -6.02
N GLN A 167 -1.70 14.40 -6.08
CA GLN A 167 -0.67 13.61 -6.75
C GLN A 167 0.12 12.78 -5.74
N CYS A 168 0.07 11.46 -5.89
CA CYS A 168 0.84 10.51 -5.08
C CYS A 168 1.94 9.83 -5.91
N ALA A 169 3.06 9.45 -5.29
CA ALA A 169 4.11 8.67 -5.93
C ALA A 169 3.62 7.27 -6.36
N MET A 170 2.68 6.73 -5.59
CA MET A 170 1.95 5.50 -5.85
C MET A 170 0.50 5.72 -5.42
N TYR A 171 -0.47 5.16 -6.16
CA TYR A 171 -1.88 5.20 -5.78
C TYR A 171 -2.32 3.85 -5.17
N CYS A 172 -2.46 3.84 -3.84
CA CYS A 172 -2.73 2.64 -3.03
C CYS A 172 -4.11 2.02 -3.33
N ARG A 173 -4.23 0.69 -3.17
CA ARG A 173 -5.41 -0.15 -3.54
C ARG A 173 -6.27 -0.67 -2.36
N HIS A 174 -6.12 -0.07 -1.18
CA HIS A 174 -6.67 -0.53 0.10
C HIS A 174 -8.16 -0.89 0.08
#